data_AF-A0A927VL21-F1
#
_entry.id   AF-A0A927VL21-F1
#
_cell.length_a   1.000
_cell.length_b   1.000
_cell.length_c   1.000
_cell.angle_alpha   90.00
_cell.angle_beta   90.00
_cell.angle_gamma   90.00
#
_symmetry.space_group_name_H-M   'P 1'
#
loop_
_entity.id
_entity.type
_entity.pdbx_description
1 polymer ?
#
loop_
_entity_poly.entity_id
_entity_poly.type
_entity_poly.pdbx_seq_one_letter_code
_entity_poly.pdbx_strand_id
1 'polypeptide(L)'
;MKEITYNGITVYIPDDVLSGVMSYIALNEVRFQSVGAHPSPEMSGHHAAPSQAPMPNYAAPPMPSQEAAPKRRHGIFSSFKLSKKEAVEEPEKAELCEDAPVCADRPSVYSEVGVCSDQAAGPIDDILSNVEDTFQAHLLKLIDKKELTDSEVYKKAEIDRRHFSKIRSNPDYRPKKQTALALAFALELNMDEAVDLLSRAGYAFSPSSRADLIARYCIEHEIYDLTEVNALLFYYDQPLLGLQAE
;
A
#
# COMPACT_ATOMS: atom_id res chain seq x y z
N MET A 1 -24.66 17.95 -9.02
CA MET A 1 -23.84 17.47 -7.89
C MET A 1 -24.50 16.22 -7.35
N LYS A 2 -23.74 15.16 -7.21
CA LYS A 2 -24.16 13.89 -6.63
C LYS A 2 -23.79 13.85 -5.15
N GLU A 3 -24.78 13.61 -4.30
CA GLU A 3 -24.57 13.32 -2.88
C GLU A 3 -24.17 11.85 -2.70
N ILE A 4 -23.05 11.61 -2.01
CA ILE A 4 -22.55 10.28 -1.66
C ILE A 4 -22.25 10.25 -0.17
N THR A 5 -22.80 9.27 0.54
CA THR A 5 -22.54 9.07 1.97
C THR A 5 -21.85 7.73 2.20
N TYR A 6 -20.68 7.75 2.81
CA TYR A 6 -19.93 6.54 3.22
C TYR A 6 -19.36 6.76 4.62
N ASN A 7 -19.38 5.72 5.46
CA ASN A 7 -18.92 5.80 6.87
C ASN A 7 -19.51 6.97 7.69
N GLY A 8 -20.72 7.45 7.33
CA GLY A 8 -21.36 8.59 7.98
C GLY A 8 -20.84 9.97 7.55
N ILE A 9 -19.95 10.02 6.57
CA ILE A 9 -19.44 11.25 5.94
C ILE A 9 -20.22 11.46 4.63
N THR A 10 -20.80 12.65 4.43
CA THR A 10 -21.47 13.02 3.20
C THR A 10 -20.59 13.96 2.38
N VAL A 11 -20.35 13.59 1.13
CA VAL A 11 -19.55 14.35 0.15
C VAL A 11 -20.41 14.66 -1.07
N TYR A 12 -20.22 15.84 -1.65
CA TYR A 12 -20.92 16.28 -2.86
C TYR A 12 -19.94 16.30 -4.03
N ILE A 13 -20.08 15.34 -4.94
CA ILE A 13 -19.22 15.22 -6.12
C ILE A 13 -19.88 15.95 -7.31
N PRO A 14 -19.16 16.82 -8.02
CA PRO A 14 -19.65 17.44 -9.25
C PRO A 14 -20.03 16.41 -10.32
N ASP A 15 -21.08 16.68 -11.11
CA ASP A 15 -21.59 15.70 -12.09
C ASP A 15 -20.63 15.49 -13.27
N ASP A 16 -19.84 16.53 -13.60
CA ASP A 16 -18.73 16.49 -14.56
C ASP A 16 -17.61 15.56 -14.10
N VAL A 17 -17.25 15.57 -12.81
CA VAL A 17 -16.28 14.63 -12.24
C VAL A 17 -16.81 13.21 -12.33
N LEU A 18 -18.05 12.98 -11.90
CA LEU A 18 -18.65 11.64 -11.91
C LEU A 18 -18.78 11.07 -13.33
N SER A 19 -19.25 11.88 -14.27
CA SER A 19 -19.37 11.49 -15.69
C SER A 19 -18.02 11.31 -16.36
N GLY A 20 -17.01 12.08 -15.98
CA GLY A 20 -15.63 11.91 -16.41
C GLY A 20 -15.06 10.57 -15.97
N VAL A 21 -15.22 10.20 -14.70
CA VAL A 21 -14.83 8.87 -14.19
C VAL A 21 -15.55 7.75 -14.93
N MET A 22 -16.87 7.85 -15.12
CA MET A 22 -17.65 6.85 -15.89
C MET A 22 -17.09 6.66 -17.30
N SER A 23 -16.82 7.77 -17.98
CA SER A 23 -16.29 7.77 -19.34
C SER A 23 -14.87 7.18 -19.38
N TYR A 24 -14.03 7.55 -18.43
CA TYR A 24 -12.65 7.05 -18.32
C TYR A 24 -12.63 5.53 -18.10
N ILE A 25 -13.49 5.01 -17.22
CA ILE A 25 -13.62 3.55 -17.02
C ILE A 25 -14.11 2.88 -18.31
N ALA A 26 -15.18 3.39 -18.93
CA ALA A 26 -15.76 2.79 -20.13
C ALA A 26 -14.75 2.72 -21.31
N LEU A 27 -13.99 3.78 -21.54
CA LEU A 27 -12.96 3.80 -22.59
C LEU A 27 -11.86 2.74 -22.36
N ASN A 28 -11.51 2.50 -21.10
CA ASN A 28 -10.51 1.50 -20.75
C ASN A 28 -11.09 0.07 -20.77
N GLU A 29 -12.35 -0.14 -20.39
CA GLU A 29 -13.00 -1.47 -20.46
C GLU A 29 -13.20 -1.97 -21.90
N VAL A 30 -13.56 -1.09 -22.83
CA VAL A 30 -13.73 -1.44 -24.26
C VAL A 30 -12.40 -1.89 -24.89
N ARG A 31 -11.28 -1.30 -24.44
CA ARG A 31 -9.93 -1.64 -24.92
C ARG A 31 -9.53 -3.07 -24.59
N PHE A 32 -10.13 -3.71 -23.58
CA PHE A 32 -9.88 -5.12 -23.23
C PHE A 32 -10.81 -6.09 -23.95
N GLN A 33 -12.02 -5.67 -24.33
CA GLN A 33 -12.95 -6.52 -25.08
C GLN A 33 -12.53 -6.68 -26.55
N SER A 34 -11.80 -5.72 -27.12
CA SER A 34 -11.34 -5.77 -28.51
C SER A 34 -10.10 -6.64 -28.77
N VAL A 35 -9.39 -7.08 -27.72
CA VAL A 35 -8.19 -7.93 -27.86
C VAL A 35 -8.53 -9.44 -27.93
N GLY A 36 -9.81 -9.80 -27.84
CA GLY A 36 -10.28 -11.19 -27.88
C GLY A 36 -10.64 -11.76 -29.26
N ALA A 37 -10.58 -10.96 -30.34
CA ALA A 37 -11.01 -11.40 -31.66
C ALA A 37 -9.82 -11.80 -32.55
N HIS A 38 -9.19 -12.94 -32.26
CA HIS A 38 -8.40 -13.65 -33.27
C HIS A 38 -9.35 -14.51 -34.12
N PRO A 39 -9.50 -14.26 -35.44
CA PRO A 39 -10.14 -15.21 -36.32
C PRO A 39 -9.19 -16.40 -36.50
N SER A 40 -9.48 -17.52 -35.82
CA SER A 40 -8.85 -18.79 -36.17
C SER A 40 -9.37 -19.22 -37.55
N PRO A 41 -8.51 -19.73 -38.45
CA PRO A 41 -8.93 -20.16 -39.77
C PRO A 41 -9.76 -21.44 -39.64
N GLU A 42 -10.99 -21.40 -40.14
CA GLU A 42 -11.84 -22.58 -40.29
C GLU A 42 -11.17 -23.58 -41.22
N MET A 43 -10.76 -24.73 -40.68
CA MET A 43 -10.44 -25.91 -41.46
C MET A 43 -11.54 -26.94 -41.26
N SER A 44 -12.27 -27.16 -42.35
CA SER A 44 -13.24 -28.22 -42.60
C SER A 44 -12.88 -29.55 -41.94
N GLY A 45 -13.81 -30.10 -41.16
CA GLY A 45 -13.73 -31.43 -40.59
C GLY A 45 -15.11 -31.90 -40.14
N HIS A 46 -15.79 -32.67 -40.99
CA HIS A 46 -16.98 -33.42 -40.64
C HIS A 46 -16.63 -34.42 -39.53
N HIS A 47 -17.21 -34.37 -38.33
CA HIS A 47 -17.41 -35.57 -37.51
C HIS A 47 -18.52 -35.38 -36.45
N ALA A 48 -19.32 -36.44 -36.35
CA ALA A 48 -20.47 -36.75 -35.52
C ALA A 48 -20.58 -36.09 -34.12
N ALA A 49 -21.82 -35.72 -33.80
CA ALA A 49 -22.28 -35.36 -32.45
C ALA A 49 -22.19 -36.55 -31.48
N PRO A 50 -21.79 -36.32 -30.22
CA PRO A 50 -22.19 -37.17 -29.12
C PRO A 50 -23.20 -36.46 -28.21
N SER A 51 -24.37 -37.09 -28.11
CA SER A 51 -25.21 -37.31 -26.93
C SER A 51 -25.08 -36.32 -25.76
N GLN A 52 -26.18 -35.62 -25.49
CA GLN A 52 -26.49 -34.94 -24.24
C GLN A 52 -26.26 -35.87 -23.04
N ALA A 53 -25.41 -35.45 -22.10
CA ALA A 53 -25.39 -35.96 -20.74
C ALA A 53 -26.25 -35.03 -19.87
N PRO A 54 -27.17 -35.55 -19.04
CA PRO A 54 -27.94 -34.71 -18.13
C PRO A 54 -27.07 -34.22 -16.97
N MET A 55 -27.23 -32.94 -16.63
CA MET A 55 -26.60 -32.27 -15.49
C MET A 55 -26.98 -32.97 -14.16
N PRO A 56 -26.07 -33.08 -13.18
CA PRO A 56 -26.45 -33.44 -11.82
C PRO A 56 -27.18 -32.26 -11.14
N ASN A 57 -28.29 -32.57 -10.50
CA ASN A 57 -29.13 -31.64 -9.76
C ASN A 57 -28.43 -31.22 -8.46
N TYR A 58 -27.83 -30.04 -8.43
CA TYR A 58 -27.25 -29.47 -7.21
C TYR A 58 -28.37 -28.89 -6.34
N ALA A 59 -28.80 -29.66 -5.33
CA ALA A 59 -29.60 -29.15 -4.24
C ALA A 59 -28.80 -28.07 -3.49
N ALA A 60 -29.38 -26.87 -3.39
CA ALA A 60 -28.82 -25.77 -2.61
C ALA A 60 -28.74 -26.18 -1.11
N PRO A 61 -27.60 -25.98 -0.43
CA PRO A 61 -27.54 -26.17 1.02
C PRO A 61 -28.38 -25.10 1.74
N PRO A 62 -29.11 -25.45 2.82
CA PRO A 62 -29.91 -24.49 3.56
C PRO A 62 -29.03 -23.48 4.32
N MET A 63 -29.45 -22.21 4.30
CA MET A 63 -28.85 -21.13 5.07
C MET A 63 -28.97 -21.39 6.58
N PRO A 64 -27.92 -21.16 7.39
CA PRO A 64 -28.06 -21.17 8.84
C PRO A 64 -28.83 -19.93 9.31
N SER A 65 -29.83 -20.20 10.13
CA SER A 65 -30.72 -19.23 10.77
C SER A 65 -30.00 -18.41 11.84
N GLN A 66 -30.54 -17.22 12.07
CA GLN A 66 -30.15 -16.26 13.09
C GLN A 66 -30.07 -16.91 14.48
N GLU A 67 -28.97 -16.71 15.20
CA GLU A 67 -28.90 -16.96 16.63
C GLU A 67 -28.34 -15.75 17.39
N ALA A 68 -28.93 -15.52 18.55
CA ALA A 68 -29.07 -14.25 19.21
C ALA A 68 -27.84 -13.76 19.99
N ALA A 69 -27.78 -12.44 20.15
CA ALA A 69 -26.86 -11.72 21.02
C ALA A 69 -26.92 -12.15 22.50
N PRO A 70 -25.80 -12.14 23.23
CA PRO A 70 -25.83 -12.05 24.68
C PRO A 70 -25.58 -10.61 25.19
N LYS A 71 -26.36 -10.27 26.22
CA LYS A 71 -26.43 -8.98 26.90
C LYS A 71 -25.23 -8.71 27.79
N ARG A 72 -24.88 -7.41 27.83
CA ARG A 72 -24.07 -6.62 28.78
C ARG A 72 -23.82 -7.21 30.17
N ARG A 73 -22.60 -7.00 30.70
CA ARG A 73 -22.40 -6.68 32.12
C ARG A 73 -21.48 -5.47 32.30
N HIS A 74 -21.85 -4.64 33.27
CA HIS A 74 -21.23 -3.40 33.70
C HIS A 74 -19.95 -3.65 34.53
N GLY A 75 -19.06 -2.65 34.57
CA GLY A 75 -17.93 -2.52 35.50
C GLY A 75 -16.98 -1.43 35.00
N ILE A 76 -17.26 -0.15 35.26
CA ILE A 76 -16.63 0.64 36.34
C ILE A 76 -15.10 0.63 36.23
N PHE A 77 -14.50 1.71 35.72
CA PHE A 77 -13.47 2.45 36.46
C PHE A 77 -13.23 3.86 35.90
N SER A 78 -12.73 4.68 36.81
CA SER A 78 -12.66 6.14 36.88
C SER A 78 -11.92 6.87 35.76
N SER A 79 -12.48 8.04 35.42
CA SER A 79 -11.83 9.35 35.50
C SER A 79 -10.32 9.36 35.82
N PHE A 80 -9.49 9.82 34.88
CA PHE A 80 -8.23 10.47 35.21
C PHE A 80 -8.01 11.65 34.27
N LYS A 81 -8.30 12.85 34.79
CA LYS A 81 -7.72 14.10 34.30
C LYS A 81 -6.33 14.21 34.90
N LEU A 82 -5.32 14.48 34.08
CA LEU A 82 -4.22 15.33 34.52
C LEU A 82 -3.67 16.12 33.35
N SER A 83 -3.58 17.43 33.60
CA SER A 83 -3.00 18.44 32.74
C SER A 83 -1.54 18.64 33.18
N LYS A 84 -0.73 19.13 32.22
CA LYS A 84 0.39 20.08 32.37
C LYS A 84 1.83 19.55 32.64
N LYS A 85 2.73 20.09 31.79
CA LYS A 85 4.10 20.64 32.00
C LYS A 85 5.35 19.78 31.69
N GLU A 86 6.04 20.22 30.63
CA GLU A 86 7.41 20.78 30.53
C GLU A 86 8.67 20.05 31.06
N ALA A 87 9.80 20.39 30.40
CA ALA A 87 11.24 20.11 30.61
C ALA A 87 11.74 18.80 29.95
N VAL A 88 12.64 18.76 28.96
CA VAL A 88 14.01 19.33 28.79
C VAL A 88 14.98 18.85 29.87
N GLU A 89 15.79 17.83 29.54
CA GLU A 89 17.25 17.75 29.78
C GLU A 89 17.79 16.36 29.34
N GLU A 90 18.59 16.33 28.26
CA GLU A 90 19.85 15.59 28.18
C GLU A 90 20.91 16.45 28.91
N PRO A 91 22.04 15.94 29.47
CA PRO A 91 23.04 15.17 28.70
C PRO A 91 23.89 14.13 29.50
N GLU A 92 24.77 13.41 28.76
CA GLU A 92 26.09 12.81 29.13
C GLU A 92 26.24 12.05 30.48
N LYS A 93 26.89 10.88 30.58
CA LYS A 93 28.27 10.62 30.15
C LYS A 93 28.66 9.14 30.33
N ALA A 94 29.74 8.76 29.65
CA ALA A 94 30.47 7.50 29.68
C ALA A 94 30.84 6.98 31.09
N GLU A 95 30.83 5.66 31.27
CA GLU A 95 31.82 4.96 32.12
C GLU A 95 32.26 3.63 31.49
N LEU A 96 33.57 3.58 31.31
CA LEU A 96 34.45 2.48 30.95
C LEU A 96 34.76 1.70 32.23
N CYS A 97 34.79 0.36 32.17
CA CYS A 97 35.39 -0.45 33.23
C CYS A 97 36.43 -1.38 32.63
N GLU A 98 37.70 -1.03 32.81
CA GLU A 98 38.86 -1.90 32.65
C GLU A 98 39.15 -2.55 34.00
N ASP A 99 39.49 -3.85 34.05
CA ASP A 99 40.61 -4.40 34.82
C ASP A 99 40.65 -5.95 34.85
N ALA A 100 41.64 -6.49 34.10
CA ALA A 100 42.57 -7.61 34.41
C ALA A 100 42.08 -9.08 34.59
N PRO A 101 42.95 -10.12 34.42
CA PRO A 101 44.40 -10.10 34.16
C PRO A 101 44.91 -10.97 32.98
N VAL A 102 46.15 -10.63 32.61
CA VAL A 102 47.08 -11.29 31.68
C VAL A 102 47.40 -12.74 32.11
N CYS A 103 47.50 -13.65 31.14
CA CYS A 103 48.40 -14.80 31.21
C CYS A 103 49.21 -14.88 29.90
N ALA A 104 50.52 -14.84 30.04
CA ALA A 104 51.51 -14.85 28.97
C ALA A 104 51.87 -16.28 28.51
N ASP A 105 52.52 -16.31 27.34
CA ASP A 105 53.40 -17.34 26.79
C ASP A 105 52.79 -18.57 26.10
N ARG A 106 52.68 -18.47 24.76
CA ARG A 106 53.15 -19.54 23.86
C ARG A 106 53.41 -19.02 22.43
N PRO A 107 54.65 -19.04 21.90
CA PRO A 107 54.92 -18.70 20.51
C PRO A 107 54.92 -19.95 19.62
N SER A 108 54.24 -19.87 18.47
CA SER A 108 54.39 -20.76 17.30
C SER A 108 53.59 -20.15 16.14
N VAL A 109 54.14 -19.17 15.42
CA VAL A 109 54.71 -19.38 14.08
C VAL A 109 53.88 -20.36 13.23
N TYR A 110 52.85 -19.85 12.55
CA TYR A 110 52.42 -20.35 11.25
C TYR A 110 51.97 -19.16 10.39
N SER A 111 52.86 -18.81 9.47
CA SER A 111 52.66 -18.15 8.18
C SER A 111 51.31 -17.49 7.91
N GLU A 112 51.36 -16.17 7.78
CA GLU A 112 50.48 -15.34 6.98
C GLU A 112 50.35 -15.93 5.57
N VAL A 113 49.18 -16.51 5.27
CA VAL A 113 48.72 -16.64 3.90
C VAL A 113 47.86 -15.41 3.63
N GLY A 114 48.48 -14.45 2.95
CA GLY A 114 47.77 -13.36 2.31
C GLY A 114 46.78 -13.95 1.30
N VAL A 115 45.52 -14.03 1.69
CA VAL A 115 44.43 -14.14 0.74
C VAL A 115 44.07 -12.70 0.38
N CYS A 116 44.78 -12.16 -0.61
CA CYS A 116 44.24 -11.08 -1.43
C CYS A 116 43.04 -11.70 -2.16
N SER A 117 41.88 -11.69 -1.50
CA SER A 117 40.62 -11.87 -2.18
C SER A 117 40.40 -10.60 -2.99
N ASP A 118 41.04 -10.52 -4.15
CA ASP A 118 40.56 -9.74 -5.28
C ASP A 118 39.21 -10.37 -5.67
N GLN A 119 38.19 -10.08 -4.86
CA GLN A 119 36.82 -10.13 -5.33
C GLN A 119 36.72 -8.93 -6.26
N ALA A 120 37.03 -9.15 -7.53
CA ALA A 120 36.37 -8.41 -8.58
C ALA A 120 34.87 -8.56 -8.31
N ALA A 121 34.29 -7.55 -7.66
CA ALA A 121 32.86 -7.41 -7.47
C ALA A 121 32.23 -7.75 -8.82
N GLY A 122 31.41 -8.80 -8.86
CA GLY A 122 30.89 -9.27 -10.12
C GLY A 122 30.00 -8.20 -10.75
N PRO A 123 29.65 -8.31 -12.04
CA PRO A 123 28.68 -7.41 -12.67
C PRO A 123 27.32 -7.39 -11.93
N ILE A 124 27.02 -8.40 -11.12
CA ILE A 124 25.85 -8.45 -10.22
C ILE A 124 26.03 -7.55 -8.99
N ASP A 125 27.21 -7.51 -8.38
CA ASP A 125 27.49 -6.64 -7.23
C ASP A 125 27.44 -5.16 -7.64
N ASP A 126 27.91 -4.85 -8.85
CA ASP A 126 27.76 -3.51 -9.45
C ASP A 126 26.28 -3.15 -9.69
N ILE A 127 25.43 -4.11 -10.09
CA ILE A 127 23.97 -3.90 -10.22
C ILE A 127 23.33 -3.69 -8.83
N LEU A 128 23.75 -4.45 -7.82
CA LEU A 128 23.27 -4.32 -6.44
C LEU A 128 23.79 -3.04 -5.75
N SER A 129 24.88 -2.46 -6.22
CA SER A 129 25.37 -1.16 -5.76
C SER A 129 24.55 0.02 -6.30
N ASN A 130 23.79 -0.18 -7.40
CA ASN A 130 22.89 0.79 -8.01
C ASN A 130 21.42 0.56 -7.60
N VAL A 131 21.18 0.06 -6.38
CA VAL A 131 19.83 -0.19 -5.88
C VAL A 131 19.12 1.15 -5.64
N GLU A 132 17.99 1.31 -6.32
CA GLU A 132 17.09 2.43 -6.14
C GLU A 132 16.57 2.50 -4.69
N ASP A 133 16.19 3.69 -4.23
CA ASP A 133 15.65 3.87 -2.88
C ASP A 133 14.49 2.90 -2.57
N THR A 134 14.45 2.38 -1.35
CA THR A 134 13.30 1.63 -0.84
C THR A 134 12.05 2.51 -0.81
N PHE A 135 10.86 1.90 -0.72
CA PHE A 135 9.60 2.64 -0.56
C PHE A 135 9.66 3.66 0.58
N GLN A 136 10.16 3.23 1.75
CA GLN A 136 10.27 4.07 2.93
C GLN A 136 11.23 5.25 2.70
N ALA A 137 12.41 5.00 2.15
CA ALA A 137 13.39 6.04 1.89
C ALA A 137 12.87 7.07 0.87
N HIS A 138 12.25 6.60 -0.22
CA HIS A 138 11.67 7.49 -1.23
C HIS A 138 10.48 8.28 -0.69
N LEU A 139 9.59 7.65 0.09
CA LEU A 139 8.47 8.32 0.74
C LEU A 139 8.96 9.48 1.62
N LEU A 140 9.96 9.26 2.47
CA LEU A 140 10.51 10.32 3.34
C LEU A 140 11.13 11.46 2.51
N LYS A 141 11.87 11.14 1.44
CA LYS A 141 12.40 12.17 0.52
C LYS A 141 11.29 13.01 -0.12
N LEU A 142 10.16 12.39 -0.49
CA LEU A 142 9.01 13.12 -1.04
C LEU A 142 8.34 14.02 0.02
N ILE A 143 8.24 13.56 1.26
CA ILE A 143 7.72 14.36 2.39
C ILE A 143 8.59 15.60 2.60
N ASP A 144 9.91 15.42 2.65
CA ASP A 144 10.87 16.52 2.80
C ASP A 144 10.81 17.50 1.62
N LYS A 145 10.75 16.98 0.38
CA LYS A 145 10.63 17.79 -0.85
C LYS A 145 9.34 18.62 -0.90
N LYS A 146 8.26 18.10 -0.34
CA LYS A 146 6.94 18.77 -0.25
C LYS A 146 6.82 19.68 0.97
N GLU A 147 7.86 19.77 1.80
CA GLU A 147 7.90 20.57 3.04
C GLU A 147 6.75 20.22 4.02
N LEU A 148 6.34 18.96 4.05
CA LEU A 148 5.27 18.47 4.93
C LEU A 148 5.86 17.79 6.16
N THR A 149 5.13 17.85 7.27
CA THR A 149 5.42 17.02 8.43
C THR A 149 4.77 15.66 8.29
N ASP A 150 5.37 14.61 8.85
CA ASP A 150 4.75 13.29 8.98
C ASP A 150 3.31 13.35 9.50
N SER A 151 3.07 14.29 10.43
CA SER A 151 1.77 14.46 11.08
C SER A 151 0.67 14.99 10.18
N GLU A 152 1.04 15.76 9.16
CA GLU A 152 0.11 16.21 8.13
C GLU A 152 -0.14 15.09 7.14
N VAL A 153 0.91 14.36 6.75
CA VAL A 153 0.85 13.28 5.76
C VAL A 153 -0.06 12.15 6.22
N TYR A 154 0.13 11.59 7.42
CA TYR A 154 -0.71 10.48 7.86
C TYR A 154 -2.17 10.90 8.14
N LYS A 155 -2.40 12.17 8.49
CA LYS A 155 -3.77 12.70 8.66
C LYS A 155 -4.47 12.86 7.32
N LYS A 156 -3.80 13.48 6.33
CA LYS A 156 -4.30 13.61 4.96
C LYS A 156 -4.55 12.25 4.31
N ALA A 157 -3.69 11.27 4.59
CA ALA A 157 -3.82 9.91 4.06
C ALA A 157 -4.87 9.06 4.82
N GLU A 158 -5.52 9.59 5.86
CA GLU A 158 -6.43 8.86 6.74
C GLU A 158 -5.82 7.58 7.37
N ILE A 159 -4.51 7.59 7.65
CA ILE A 159 -3.76 6.46 8.21
C ILE A 159 -3.55 6.67 9.71
N ASP A 160 -3.70 5.60 10.51
CA ASP A 160 -3.37 5.64 11.94
C ASP A 160 -1.87 5.93 12.16
N ARG A 161 -1.57 6.80 13.11
CA ARG A 161 -0.19 7.20 13.46
C ARG A 161 0.72 5.99 13.74
N ARG A 162 0.21 4.93 14.35
CA ARG A 162 0.98 3.69 14.63
C ARG A 162 1.32 2.96 13.35
N HIS A 163 0.39 2.88 12.40
CA HIS A 163 0.64 2.28 11.09
C HIS A 163 1.70 3.09 10.33
N PHE A 164 1.57 4.42 10.30
CA PHE A 164 2.60 5.28 9.72
C PHE A 164 3.96 5.14 10.45
N SER A 165 3.94 4.96 11.77
CA SER A 165 5.18 4.71 12.53
C SER A 165 5.88 3.43 12.09
N LYS A 166 5.14 2.35 11.77
CA LYS A 166 5.73 1.11 11.20
C LYS A 166 6.38 1.38 9.85
N ILE A 167 5.70 2.15 8.98
CA ILE A 167 6.24 2.54 7.67
C ILE A 167 7.54 3.32 7.83
N ARG A 168 7.59 4.27 8.78
CA ARG A 168 8.77 5.11 9.00
C ARG A 168 9.94 4.34 9.63
N SER A 169 9.69 3.47 10.61
CA SER A 169 10.76 2.87 11.43
C SER A 169 11.35 1.58 10.87
N ASN A 170 10.65 0.90 9.96
CA ASN A 170 11.10 -0.37 9.39
C ASN A 170 11.30 -0.21 7.87
N PRO A 171 12.56 -0.14 7.38
CA PRO A 171 12.87 -0.03 5.95
C PRO A 171 12.31 -1.15 5.08
N ASP A 172 12.11 -2.34 5.66
CA ASP A 172 11.58 -3.52 4.98
C ASP A 172 10.05 -3.64 5.07
N TYR A 173 9.38 -2.73 5.80
CA TYR A 173 7.92 -2.75 5.91
C TYR A 173 7.28 -2.42 4.56
N ARG A 174 6.40 -3.32 4.10
CA ARG A 174 5.65 -3.16 2.87
C ARG A 174 4.21 -2.80 3.20
N PRO A 175 3.79 -1.54 3.01
CA PRO A 175 2.38 -1.19 3.18
C PRO A 175 1.53 -1.89 2.13
N LYS A 176 0.22 -2.03 2.40
CA LYS A 176 -0.74 -2.48 1.39
C LYS A 176 -0.83 -1.45 0.26
N LYS A 177 -1.21 -1.90 -0.93
CA LYS A 177 -1.40 -1.03 -2.10
C LYS A 177 -2.33 0.16 -1.83
N GLN A 178 -3.44 -0.07 -1.11
CA GLN A 178 -4.39 0.99 -0.72
C GLN A 178 -3.74 2.08 0.15
N THR A 179 -2.84 1.68 1.06
CA THR A 179 -2.10 2.58 1.93
C THR A 179 -1.04 3.36 1.14
N ALA A 180 -0.33 2.70 0.21
CA ALA A 180 0.62 3.36 -0.68
C ALA A 180 -0.07 4.40 -1.59
N LEU A 181 -1.25 4.08 -2.13
CA LEU A 181 -2.06 5.03 -2.89
C LEU A 181 -2.54 6.19 -2.03
N ALA A 182 -3.03 5.94 -0.81
CA ALA A 182 -3.44 7.00 0.11
C ALA A 182 -2.30 8.00 0.39
N LEU A 183 -1.07 7.50 0.55
CA LEU A 183 0.12 8.35 0.70
C LEU A 183 0.43 9.15 -0.57
N ALA A 184 0.25 8.56 -1.76
CA ALA A 184 0.42 9.28 -3.02
C ALA A 184 -0.59 10.45 -3.16
N PHE A 185 -1.86 10.24 -2.77
CA PHE A 185 -2.86 11.29 -2.73
C PHE A 185 -2.55 12.37 -1.68
N ALA A 186 -2.15 11.96 -0.47
CA ALA A 186 -1.80 12.89 0.60
C ALA A 186 -0.62 13.81 0.27
N LEU A 187 0.31 13.34 -0.55
CA LEU A 187 1.46 14.08 -1.05
C LEU A 187 1.18 14.83 -2.36
N GLU A 188 -0.04 14.72 -2.90
CA GLU A 188 -0.46 15.37 -4.15
C GLU A 188 0.56 15.06 -5.28
N LEU A 189 0.89 13.78 -5.43
CA LEU A 189 1.84 13.30 -6.43
C LEU A 189 1.21 13.30 -7.81
N ASN A 190 1.97 13.72 -8.82
CA ASN A 190 1.58 13.51 -10.20
C ASN A 190 1.66 12.02 -10.59
N MET A 191 1.20 11.68 -11.80
CA MET A 191 1.12 10.29 -12.24
C MET A 191 2.47 9.57 -12.28
N ASP A 192 3.54 10.25 -12.70
CA ASP A 192 4.88 9.66 -12.76
C ASP A 192 5.45 9.40 -11.35
N GLU A 193 5.33 10.38 -10.45
CA GLU A 193 5.74 10.27 -9.05
C GLU A 193 4.94 9.17 -8.31
N ALA A 194 3.64 9.06 -8.59
CA ALA A 194 2.77 8.03 -8.01
C ALA A 194 3.14 6.62 -8.52
N VAL A 195 3.43 6.48 -9.81
CA VAL A 195 3.90 5.21 -10.40
C VAL A 195 5.22 4.79 -9.76
N ASP A 196 6.17 5.72 -9.63
CA ASP A 196 7.47 5.46 -9.01
C ASP A 196 7.33 5.08 -7.52
N LEU A 197 6.51 5.80 -6.76
CA LEU A 197 6.28 5.47 -5.35
C LEU A 197 5.65 4.07 -5.20
N LEU A 198 4.66 3.72 -6.01
CA LEU A 198 4.02 2.40 -5.96
C LEU A 198 4.96 1.28 -6.39
N SER A 199 5.80 1.49 -7.42
CA SER A 199 6.71 0.48 -7.95
C SER A 199 7.73 0.06 -6.88
N ARG A 200 8.22 1.01 -6.07
CA ARG A 200 9.13 0.76 -4.94
C ARG A 200 8.51 -0.10 -3.83
N ALA A 201 7.19 -0.12 -3.70
CA ALA A 201 6.46 -1.05 -2.82
C ALA A 201 6.09 -2.39 -3.51
N GLY A 202 6.41 -2.55 -4.79
CA GLY A 202 6.09 -3.73 -5.58
C GLY A 202 4.68 -3.71 -6.17
N TYR A 203 4.08 -2.54 -6.35
CA TYR A 203 2.75 -2.39 -6.95
C TYR A 203 2.80 -1.64 -8.28
N ALA A 204 1.81 -1.90 -9.12
CA ALA A 204 1.56 -1.15 -10.34
C ALA A 204 0.07 -0.78 -10.42
N PHE A 205 -0.24 0.27 -11.17
CA PHE A 205 -1.61 0.53 -11.58
C PHE A 205 -2.02 -0.48 -12.64
N SER A 206 -2.98 -1.33 -12.32
CA SER A 206 -3.59 -2.28 -13.23
C SER A 206 -4.62 -1.60 -14.12
N PRO A 207 -4.50 -1.70 -15.45
CA PRO A 207 -5.48 -1.12 -16.38
C PRO A 207 -6.84 -1.86 -16.36
N SER A 208 -6.91 -3.05 -15.74
CA SER A 208 -8.14 -3.83 -15.58
C SER A 208 -8.82 -3.64 -14.22
N SER A 209 -8.18 -2.91 -13.29
CA SER A 209 -8.74 -2.63 -11.98
C SER A 209 -9.53 -1.33 -12.03
N ARG A 210 -10.84 -1.38 -11.76
CA ARG A 210 -11.69 -0.18 -11.65
C ARG A 210 -11.17 0.77 -10.59
N ALA A 211 -10.76 0.27 -9.43
CA ALA A 211 -10.15 1.08 -8.37
C ALA A 211 -8.91 1.84 -8.86
N ASP A 212 -8.05 1.20 -9.66
CA ASP A 212 -6.85 1.83 -10.18
C ASP A 212 -7.18 2.85 -11.29
N LEU A 213 -8.18 2.57 -12.14
CA LEU A 213 -8.65 3.52 -13.15
C LEU A 213 -9.25 4.78 -12.50
N ILE A 214 -10.02 4.62 -11.43
CA ILE A 214 -10.54 5.74 -10.63
C ILE A 214 -9.37 6.53 -10.02
N ALA A 215 -8.41 5.85 -9.39
CA ALA A 215 -7.26 6.51 -8.80
C ALA A 215 -6.43 7.29 -9.84
N ARG A 216 -6.19 6.71 -11.02
CA ARG A 216 -5.51 7.40 -12.14
C ARG A 216 -6.26 8.65 -12.57
N TYR A 217 -7.56 8.53 -12.81
CA TYR A 217 -8.39 9.67 -13.18
C TYR A 217 -8.27 10.79 -12.14
N CYS A 218 -8.37 10.46 -10.85
CA CYS A 218 -8.24 11.46 -9.79
C CYS A 218 -6.87 12.16 -9.80
N ILE A 219 -5.77 11.42 -9.99
CA ILE A 219 -4.42 12.01 -10.08
C ILE A 219 -4.27 12.89 -11.32
N GLU A 220 -4.71 12.42 -12.50
CA GLU A 220 -4.62 13.15 -13.77
C GLU A 220 -5.44 14.44 -13.77
N HIS A 221 -6.51 14.50 -12.98
CA HIS A 221 -7.41 15.65 -12.83
C HIS A 221 -7.19 16.44 -11.53
N GLU A 222 -6.09 16.18 -10.80
CA GLU A 222 -5.72 16.89 -9.57
C GLU A 222 -6.76 16.83 -8.43
N ILE A 223 -7.55 15.74 -8.39
CA ILE A 223 -8.51 15.44 -7.32
C ILE A 223 -7.78 14.66 -6.22
N TYR A 224 -7.21 15.38 -5.27
CA TYR A 224 -6.37 14.81 -4.22
C TYR A 224 -7.02 14.66 -2.84
N ASP A 225 -8.20 15.25 -2.61
CA ASP A 225 -8.91 15.06 -1.34
C ASP A 225 -9.31 13.59 -1.20
N LEU A 226 -8.69 12.90 -0.24
CA LEU A 226 -8.94 11.47 -0.01
C LEU A 226 -10.41 11.19 0.32
N THR A 227 -11.12 12.16 0.89
CA THR A 227 -12.55 12.06 1.18
C THR A 227 -13.37 11.97 -0.11
N GLU A 228 -13.04 12.80 -1.09
CA GLU A 228 -13.68 12.80 -2.42
C GLU A 228 -13.31 11.55 -3.21
N VAL A 229 -12.03 11.15 -3.18
CA VAL A 229 -11.55 9.92 -3.83
C VAL A 229 -12.24 8.70 -3.23
N ASN A 230 -12.36 8.61 -1.91
CA ASN A 230 -13.06 7.52 -1.23
C ASN A 230 -14.57 7.53 -1.53
N ALA A 231 -15.20 8.70 -1.67
CA ALA A 231 -16.60 8.79 -2.13
C ALA A 231 -16.78 8.22 -3.54
N LEU A 232 -15.86 8.54 -4.47
CA LEU A 232 -15.86 7.97 -5.81
C LEU A 232 -15.64 6.45 -5.78
N LEU A 233 -14.64 5.97 -5.04
CA LEU A 233 -14.39 4.54 -4.90
C LEU A 233 -15.61 3.81 -4.32
N PHE A 234 -16.23 4.37 -3.29
CA PHE A 234 -17.45 3.82 -2.68
C PHE A 234 -18.60 3.75 -3.69
N TYR A 235 -18.80 4.79 -4.50
CA TYR A 235 -19.87 4.83 -5.51
C TYR A 235 -19.76 3.70 -6.55
N TYR A 236 -18.55 3.23 -6.84
CA TYR A 236 -18.30 2.10 -7.75
C TYR A 236 -18.07 0.77 -7.03
N ASP A 237 -18.44 0.66 -5.75
CA ASP A 237 -18.24 -0.53 -4.91
C ASP A 237 -16.76 -1.00 -4.88
N GLN A 238 -15.83 -0.04 -4.93
CA GLN A 238 -14.39 -0.31 -4.89
C GLN A 238 -13.82 -0.16 -3.47
N PRO A 239 -12.70 -0.84 -3.15
CA PRO A 239 -12.07 -0.71 -1.85
C PRO A 239 -11.56 0.71 -1.58
N LEU A 240 -11.79 1.21 -0.36
CA LEU A 240 -11.35 2.53 0.09
C LEU A 240 -9.84 2.58 0.36
N LEU A 241 -9.29 3.80 0.32
CA LEU A 241 -7.90 4.12 0.64
C LEU A 241 -7.79 4.58 2.11
N GLY A 242 -6.61 4.42 2.72
CA GLY A 242 -6.28 4.97 4.05
C GLY A 242 -6.89 4.26 5.27
N LEU A 243 -8.16 3.86 5.17
CA LEU A 243 -9.03 3.41 6.27
C LEU A 243 -8.76 1.98 6.81
N GLN A 244 -7.58 1.41 6.57
CA GLN A 244 -7.23 0.07 7.06
C GLN A 244 -6.53 0.17 8.42
N ALA A 245 -7.28 -0.08 9.50
CA ALA A 245 -6.70 -0.50 10.76
C ALA A 245 -6.22 -1.96 10.61
N GLU A 246 -4.92 -2.20 10.74
CA GLU A 246 -4.35 -3.55 10.87
C GLU A 246 -4.57 -4.12 12.27
#